data_AF-A0A7K1J4V6-F1
#
_entry.id   AF-A0A7K1J4V6-F1
#
_cell.length_a   1.000
_cell.length_b   1.000
_cell.length_c   1.000
_cell.angle_alpha   90.00
_cell.angle_beta   90.00
_cell.angle_gamma   90.00
#
_symmetry.space_group_name_H-M   'P 1'
#
loop_
_entity.id
_entity.type
_entity.pdbx_description
1 polymer ?
#
loop_
_entity_poly.entity_id
_entity_poly.type
_entity_poly.pdbx_seq_one_letter_code
_entity_poly.pdbx_strand_id
1 'polypeptide(L)'
;MIVINDDGYRITTYTSQTQLSICSMEYIYFARPDSDIYGVNVHSARKRMGARLAQESPVDADMVIGVPNSSLSAASGYSEEAGLPNEMGLIKNQYVARTFIQPTQALREQGVRMKLSAVKSVVKGKRIIVIDDSIVRGTTSKRIVQLLKEAGAKEVHMRISSPPLKYPCFYGIDISTTQELIAAKKSVEEIREYIGADSLAFLSLDGLIESIGLHADAPYGGLCVAYFNGDYPTALDDYEKDFLNSLSPQDRVKLPGYNGKETLYEGTEYTKPRGEHASTEPTDYCIPNT
;
A
#
# COMPACT_ATOMS: atom_id res chain seq x y z
N MET A 1 -2.42 -27.99 -1.85
CA MET A 1 -3.39 -28.47 -0.84
C MET A 1 -2.65 -29.25 0.23
N ILE A 2 -2.92 -28.99 1.51
CA ILE A 2 -2.41 -29.80 2.63
C ILE A 2 -3.59 -30.61 3.17
N VAL A 3 -3.47 -31.93 3.21
CA VAL A 3 -4.49 -32.82 3.79
C VAL A 3 -3.94 -33.30 5.13
N ILE A 4 -4.67 -33.02 6.20
CA ILE A 4 -4.33 -33.40 7.58
C ILE A 4 -5.40 -34.38 8.08
N ASN A 5 -4.99 -35.54 8.56
CA ASN A 5 -5.86 -36.57 9.13
C ASN A 5 -5.18 -37.23 10.34
N ASP A 6 -5.81 -38.25 10.93
CA ASP A 6 -5.29 -38.95 12.12
C ASP A 6 -3.94 -39.67 11.85
N ASP A 7 -3.63 -39.97 10.59
CA ASP A 7 -2.36 -40.60 10.17
C ASP A 7 -1.21 -39.60 9.97
N GLY A 8 -1.51 -38.28 9.99
CA GLY A 8 -0.53 -37.21 9.82
C GLY A 8 -0.93 -36.19 8.76
N TYR A 9 0.04 -35.70 7.98
CA TYR A 9 -0.21 -34.76 6.90
C TYR A 9 0.41 -35.22 5.58
N ARG A 10 -0.25 -34.89 4.47
CA ARG A 10 0.29 -35.03 3.12
C ARG A 10 0.08 -33.74 2.33
N ILE A 11 1.04 -33.45 1.46
CA ILE A 11 0.96 -32.32 0.53
C ILE A 11 0.52 -32.86 -0.82
N THR A 12 -0.49 -32.24 -1.42
CA THR A 12 -1.02 -32.60 -2.74
C THR A 12 -1.14 -31.35 -3.60
N THR A 13 -0.67 -31.46 -4.84
CA THR A 13 -0.71 -30.39 -5.84
C THR A 13 -1.83 -30.69 -6.82
N TYR A 14 -2.74 -29.74 -7.03
CA TYR A 14 -3.82 -29.88 -8.01
C TYR A 14 -3.48 -29.23 -9.36
N THR A 15 -2.49 -28.32 -9.39
CA THR A 15 -1.93 -27.72 -10.60
C THR A 15 -0.47 -27.35 -10.39
N SER A 16 0.36 -27.52 -11.42
CA SER A 16 1.74 -27.00 -11.47
C SER A 16 1.85 -25.73 -12.30
N GLN A 17 0.74 -25.22 -12.86
CA GLN A 17 0.68 -23.97 -13.60
C GLN A 17 0.39 -22.82 -12.64
N THR A 18 1.44 -22.34 -11.98
CA THR A 18 1.33 -21.30 -10.94
C THR A 18 2.25 -20.13 -11.25
N GLN A 19 1.77 -18.91 -11.04
CA GLN A 19 2.55 -17.68 -11.04
C GLN A 19 2.43 -17.05 -9.64
N LEU A 20 3.56 -16.74 -8.98
CA LEU A 20 3.49 -16.06 -7.69
C LEU A 20 3.01 -14.62 -7.88
N SER A 21 1.94 -14.25 -7.16
CA SER A 21 1.43 -12.87 -7.13
C SER A 21 0.80 -12.59 -5.76
N ILE A 22 1.65 -12.29 -4.78
CA ILE A 22 1.21 -12.05 -3.41
C ILE A 22 0.71 -10.61 -3.22
N CYS A 23 -0.35 -10.44 -2.43
CA CYS A 23 -0.93 -9.14 -2.15
C CYS A 23 0.09 -8.15 -1.56
N SER A 24 0.44 -7.10 -2.31
CA SER A 24 1.35 -6.03 -1.82
C SER A 24 0.80 -5.30 -0.59
N MET A 25 -0.53 -5.22 -0.43
CA MET A 25 -1.17 -4.59 0.72
C MET A 25 -0.97 -5.36 2.04
N GLU A 26 -0.58 -6.64 2.00
CA GLU A 26 -0.16 -7.37 3.21
C GLU A 26 1.09 -6.74 3.82
N TYR A 27 2.08 -6.44 2.98
CA TYR A 27 3.30 -5.75 3.41
C TYR A 27 3.03 -4.28 3.76
N ILE A 28 2.17 -3.58 3.02
CA ILE A 28 1.88 -2.17 3.27
C ILE A 28 1.09 -1.97 4.58
N TYR A 29 0.03 -2.75 4.80
CA TYR A 29 -0.97 -2.45 5.83
C TYR A 29 -1.48 -3.66 6.63
N PHE A 30 -1.97 -4.71 5.96
CA PHE A 30 -2.83 -5.71 6.60
C PHE A 30 -2.09 -6.63 7.56
N ALA A 31 -0.92 -7.13 7.17
CA ALA A 31 -0.18 -8.07 7.98
C ALA A 31 0.35 -7.38 9.25
N ARG A 32 0.46 -8.16 10.31
CA ARG A 32 1.13 -7.68 11.52
C ARG A 32 2.61 -7.46 11.23
N PRO A 33 3.23 -6.43 11.83
CA PRO A 33 4.65 -6.13 11.60
C PRO A 33 5.60 -7.24 12.05
N ASP A 34 5.17 -8.12 12.95
CA ASP A 34 5.95 -9.28 13.43
C ASP A 34 5.75 -10.55 12.60
N SER A 35 4.99 -10.49 11.51
CA SER A 35 4.84 -11.60 10.57
C SER A 35 5.97 -11.65 9.55
N ASP A 36 6.35 -12.87 9.16
CA ASP A 36 7.18 -13.14 7.99
C ASP A 36 6.31 -13.74 6.89
N ILE A 37 6.36 -13.14 5.71
CA ILE A 37 5.60 -13.57 4.54
C ILE A 37 6.63 -13.93 3.48
N TYR A 38 6.65 -15.18 3.03
CA TYR A 38 7.67 -15.68 2.08
C TYR A 38 9.12 -15.31 2.48
N GLY A 39 9.44 -15.38 3.78
CA GLY A 39 10.77 -15.07 4.32
C GLY A 39 11.08 -13.57 4.44
N VAL A 40 10.15 -12.69 4.05
CA VAL A 40 10.29 -11.24 4.22
C VAL A 40 9.52 -10.79 5.45
N ASN A 41 10.24 -10.22 6.41
CA ASN A 41 9.65 -9.61 7.59
C ASN A 41 8.90 -8.31 7.26
N VAL A 42 7.64 -8.21 7.72
CA VAL A 42 6.75 -7.09 7.40
C VAL A 42 7.25 -5.76 7.99
N HIS A 43 7.69 -5.73 9.25
CA HIS A 43 8.28 -4.53 9.85
C HIS A 43 9.48 -4.03 9.04
N SER A 44 10.39 -4.94 8.69
CA SER A 44 11.60 -4.63 7.94
C SER A 44 11.29 -4.10 6.54
N ALA A 45 10.31 -4.70 5.84
CA ALA A 45 9.85 -4.20 4.54
C ALA A 45 9.28 -2.77 4.66
N ARG A 46 8.40 -2.52 5.64
CA ARG A 46 7.84 -1.18 5.89
C ARG A 46 8.91 -0.15 6.24
N LYS A 47 9.92 -0.55 7.00
CA LYS A 47 11.06 0.30 7.33
C LYS A 47 11.86 0.68 6.07
N ARG A 48 12.14 -0.28 5.18
CA ARG A 48 12.78 -0.02 3.88
C ARG A 48 11.93 0.90 2.99
N MET A 49 10.61 0.71 2.96
CA MET A 49 9.68 1.61 2.24
C MET A 49 9.82 3.05 2.74
N GLY A 50 9.90 3.24 4.06
CA GLY A 50 10.12 4.55 4.67
C GLY A 50 11.44 5.21 4.26
N ALA A 51 12.55 4.45 4.32
CA ALA A 51 13.86 4.93 3.90
C ALA A 51 13.88 5.30 2.41
N ARG A 52 13.33 4.43 1.55
CA ARG A 52 13.23 4.71 0.11
C ARG A 52 12.38 5.96 -0.16
N LEU A 53 11.30 6.15 0.58
CA LEU A 53 10.47 7.35 0.46
C LEU A 53 11.20 8.64 0.85
N ALA A 54 12.13 8.58 1.82
CA ALA A 54 12.98 9.72 2.16
C ALA A 54 13.99 10.06 1.06
N GLN A 55 14.52 9.04 0.38
CA GLN A 55 15.41 9.22 -0.78
C GLN A 55 14.67 9.80 -1.98
N GLU A 56 13.48 9.29 -2.28
CA GLU A 56 12.68 9.72 -3.43
C GLU A 56 12.02 11.09 -3.22
N SER A 57 11.71 11.45 -1.99
CA SER A 57 10.91 12.64 -1.67
C SER A 57 11.33 13.31 -0.37
N PRO A 58 12.58 13.81 -0.28
CA PRO A 58 13.05 14.56 0.88
C PRO A 58 12.29 15.89 1.00
N VAL A 59 12.23 16.42 2.23
CA VAL A 59 11.77 17.79 2.49
C VAL A 59 12.39 18.31 3.78
N ASP A 60 12.72 19.60 3.79
CA ASP A 60 13.24 20.25 4.98
C ASP A 60 12.12 20.39 6.03
N ALA A 61 12.30 19.72 7.17
CA ALA A 61 11.34 19.67 8.25
C ALA A 61 12.08 19.47 9.58
N ASP A 62 11.36 19.59 10.70
CA ASP A 62 11.96 19.54 12.03
C ASP A 62 11.84 18.15 12.67
N MET A 63 10.89 17.33 12.22
CA MET A 63 10.64 15.99 12.75
C MET A 63 9.77 15.15 11.81
N VAL A 64 9.80 13.84 12.04
CA VAL A 64 8.94 12.84 11.42
C VAL A 64 7.95 12.31 12.46
N ILE A 65 6.70 12.11 12.06
CA ILE A 65 5.69 11.41 12.86
C ILE A 65 5.01 10.34 12.01
N GLY A 66 4.73 9.18 12.60
CA GLY A 66 3.91 8.14 11.96
C GLY A 66 2.45 8.25 12.34
N VAL A 67 1.54 8.01 11.40
CA VAL A 67 0.11 7.80 11.72
C VAL A 67 -0.05 6.45 12.43
N PRO A 68 -0.56 6.42 13.69
CA PRO A 68 -0.64 5.17 14.42
C PRO A 68 -1.79 4.28 13.91
N ASN A 69 -1.62 2.97 13.78
CA ASN A 69 -0.46 2.16 14.22
C ASN A 69 0.36 1.60 13.05
N SER A 70 -0.19 1.61 11.83
CA SER A 70 0.36 0.91 10.66
C SER A 70 1.63 1.56 10.13
N SER A 71 1.74 2.89 10.20
CA SER A 71 2.81 3.66 9.56
C SER A 71 4.05 3.85 10.43
N LEU A 72 4.06 3.30 11.66
CA LEU A 72 5.16 3.50 12.62
C LEU A 72 6.50 2.94 12.12
N SER A 73 6.48 1.82 11.41
CA SER A 73 7.69 1.21 10.86
C SER A 73 8.28 2.04 9.71
N ALA A 74 7.42 2.52 8.81
CA ALA A 74 7.82 3.41 7.73
C ALA A 74 8.29 4.78 8.26
N ALA A 75 7.66 5.31 9.32
CA ALA A 75 8.13 6.52 10.01
C ALA A 75 9.53 6.36 10.59
N SER A 76 9.82 5.21 11.22
CA SER A 76 11.19 4.91 11.69
C SER A 76 12.18 4.91 10.54
N GLY A 77 11.86 4.23 9.44
CA GLY A 77 12.74 4.16 8.26
C GLY A 77 13.00 5.51 7.61
N TYR A 78 11.95 6.32 7.44
CA TYR A 78 12.08 7.67 6.88
C TYR A 78 12.92 8.57 7.79
N SER A 79 12.67 8.54 9.11
CA SER A 79 13.39 9.32 10.11
C SER A 79 14.89 9.00 10.13
N GLU A 80 15.24 7.72 10.13
CA GLU A 80 16.63 7.26 10.13
C GLU A 80 17.36 7.70 8.86
N GLU A 81 16.73 7.54 7.69
CA GLU A 81 17.30 7.95 6.41
C GLU A 81 17.45 9.48 6.30
N ALA A 82 16.44 10.25 6.77
CA ALA A 82 16.45 11.70 6.71
C ALA A 82 17.30 12.36 7.82
N GLY A 83 17.76 11.61 8.81
CA GLY A 83 18.47 12.15 9.98
C GLY A 83 17.62 13.07 10.85
N LEU A 84 16.29 12.84 10.89
CA LEU A 84 15.32 13.64 11.65
C LEU A 84 14.81 12.89 12.86
N PRO A 85 14.45 13.56 13.97
CA PRO A 85 13.85 12.87 15.12
C PRO A 85 12.47 12.29 14.75
N ASN A 86 12.21 11.06 15.19
CA ASN A 86 10.89 10.40 15.12
C ASN A 86 10.14 10.67 16.42
N GLU A 87 9.08 11.46 16.36
CA GLU A 87 8.37 11.97 17.53
C GLU A 87 6.93 11.48 17.60
N MET A 88 6.38 11.45 18.82
CA MET A 88 4.97 11.10 19.03
C MET A 88 4.08 12.33 18.85
N GLY A 89 3.85 12.74 17.61
CA GLY A 89 2.96 13.87 17.28
C GLY A 89 1.46 13.53 17.28
N LEU A 90 1.12 12.24 17.12
CA LEU A 90 -0.25 11.73 17.07
C LEU A 90 -0.42 10.57 18.04
N ILE A 91 -1.55 10.55 18.74
CA ILE A 91 -1.95 9.48 19.64
C ILE A 91 -3.28 8.92 19.17
N LYS A 92 -3.32 7.61 18.91
CA LYS A 92 -4.55 6.86 18.68
C LYS A 92 -5.20 6.55 20.02
N ASN A 93 -6.48 6.87 20.14
CA ASN A 93 -7.25 6.48 21.31
C ASN A 93 -7.59 4.98 21.22
N GLN A 94 -7.08 4.21 22.18
CA GLN A 94 -7.27 2.75 22.23
C GLN A 94 -8.68 2.34 22.71
N TYR A 95 -9.45 3.27 23.28
CA TYR A 95 -10.74 3.01 23.93
C TYR A 95 -11.94 3.46 23.11
N VAL A 96 -11.75 3.72 21.81
CA VAL A 96 -12.87 4.10 20.93
C VAL A 96 -13.74 2.87 20.65
N ALA A 97 -14.80 2.71 21.45
CA ALA A 97 -15.86 1.76 21.17
C ALA A 97 -16.63 2.13 19.88
N ARG A 98 -17.35 1.17 19.30
CA ARG A 98 -18.34 1.45 18.25
C ARG A 98 -19.24 2.59 18.74
N THR A 99 -19.29 3.70 18.02
CA THR A 99 -20.24 4.77 18.31
C THR A 99 -21.66 4.19 18.13
N PHE A 100 -22.35 3.91 19.23
CA PHE A 100 -23.82 3.73 19.23
C PHE A 100 -24.48 4.90 18.50
N ILE A 101 -25.74 4.73 18.07
CA ILE A 101 -26.55 5.76 17.38
C ILE A 101 -26.41 7.09 18.12
N GLN A 102 -25.56 7.98 17.61
CA GLN A 102 -25.37 9.30 18.19
C GLN A 102 -26.53 10.19 17.73
N PRO A 103 -27.23 10.86 18.66
CA PRO A 103 -28.48 11.57 18.38
C PRO A 103 -28.29 12.80 17.49
N THR A 104 -27.07 13.34 17.41
CA THR A 104 -26.77 14.52 16.59
C THR A 104 -25.53 14.33 15.71
N GLN A 105 -25.51 15.01 14.58
CA GLN A 105 -24.35 15.05 13.68
C GLN A 105 -23.11 15.62 14.38
N ALA A 106 -23.27 16.63 15.24
CA ALA A 106 -22.19 17.21 16.03
C ALA A 106 -21.53 16.21 17.01
N LEU A 107 -22.32 15.37 17.69
CA LEU A 107 -21.81 14.30 18.56
C LEU A 107 -21.11 13.20 17.75
N ARG A 108 -21.58 12.93 16.55
CA ARG A 108 -20.95 12.00 15.61
C ARG A 108 -19.58 12.51 15.15
N GLU A 109 -19.50 13.79 14.79
CA GLU A 109 -18.25 14.47 14.45
C GLU A 109 -17.28 14.51 15.64
N GLN A 110 -17.77 14.74 16.86
CA GLN A 110 -16.97 14.66 18.08
C GLN A 110 -16.44 13.23 18.34
N GLY A 111 -17.23 12.18 18.10
CA GLY A 111 -16.79 10.79 18.20
C GLY A 111 -15.69 10.43 17.19
N VAL A 112 -15.70 11.05 16.00
CA VAL A 112 -14.59 10.95 15.04
C VAL A 112 -13.34 11.67 15.55
N ARG A 113 -13.48 12.84 16.21
CA ARG A 113 -12.35 13.52 16.89
C ARG A 113 -11.71 12.66 17.97
N MET A 114 -12.44 11.72 18.56
CA MET A 114 -11.91 10.84 19.60
C MET A 114 -10.96 9.76 19.08
N LYS A 115 -10.85 9.51 17.76
CA LYS A 115 -10.00 8.43 17.22
C LYS A 115 -8.51 8.74 17.24
N LEU A 116 -8.14 9.97 16.92
CA LEU A 116 -6.77 10.46 16.84
C LEU A 116 -6.69 11.84 17.46
N SER A 117 -5.63 12.07 18.24
CA SER A 117 -5.36 13.35 18.91
C SER A 117 -3.93 13.80 18.61
N ALA A 118 -3.72 15.11 18.43
CA ALA A 118 -2.40 15.67 18.24
C ALA A 118 -1.78 16.06 19.58
N VAL A 119 -0.50 15.78 19.77
CA VAL A 119 0.25 16.19 20.95
C VAL A 119 0.74 17.62 20.76
N LYS A 120 -0.11 18.58 21.15
CA LYS A 120 0.08 20.01 20.89
C LYS A 120 1.48 20.54 21.25
N SER A 121 2.03 20.12 22.39
CA SER A 121 3.36 20.55 22.85
C SER A 121 4.50 20.08 21.95
N VAL A 122 4.32 18.96 21.23
CA VAL A 122 5.32 18.39 20.30
C VAL A 122 5.22 19.08 18.95
N VAL A 123 4.00 19.32 18.46
CA VAL A 123 3.77 19.78 17.07
C VAL A 123 3.76 21.30 16.88
N LYS A 124 3.51 22.08 17.94
CA LYS A 124 3.34 23.54 17.82
C LYS A 124 4.61 24.22 17.30
N GLY A 125 4.45 24.98 16.22
CA GLY A 125 5.50 25.77 15.57
C GLY A 125 6.47 24.94 14.71
N LYS A 126 6.27 23.62 14.59
CA LYS A 126 7.16 22.71 13.86
C LYS A 126 6.70 22.48 12.43
N ARG A 127 7.65 22.25 11.53
CA ARG A 127 7.44 21.68 10.20
C ARG A 127 7.53 20.16 10.34
N ILE A 128 6.49 19.45 9.91
CA ILE A 128 6.31 18.05 10.29
C ILE A 128 6.14 17.21 9.04
N ILE A 129 6.91 16.12 8.95
CA ILE A 129 6.68 15.07 7.99
C ILE A 129 5.76 14.03 8.63
N VAL A 130 4.61 13.78 8.00
CA VAL A 130 3.63 12.80 8.45
C VAL A 130 3.68 11.60 7.52
N ILE A 131 4.07 10.44 8.06
CA ILE A 131 4.08 9.18 7.32
C ILE A 131 2.75 8.48 7.50
N ASP A 132 2.06 8.21 6.40
CA ASP A 132 0.89 7.34 6.34
C ASP A 132 1.14 6.16 5.39
N ASP A 133 0.43 5.06 5.57
CA ASP A 133 0.66 3.86 4.77
C ASP A 133 0.11 4.00 3.34
N SER A 134 -1.07 4.61 3.22
CA SER A 134 -1.87 4.66 2.01
C SER A 134 -2.90 5.80 2.08
N ILE A 135 -3.40 6.25 0.93
CA ILE A 135 -4.56 7.14 0.85
C ILE A 135 -5.62 6.48 -0.04
N VAL A 136 -6.75 6.10 0.55
CA VAL A 136 -7.91 5.53 -0.18
C VAL A 136 -8.87 6.65 -0.60
N ARG A 137 -9.60 7.22 0.37
CA ARG A 137 -10.61 8.28 0.12
C ARG A 137 -10.12 9.70 0.43
N GLY A 138 -8.96 9.83 1.09
CA GLY A 138 -8.39 11.12 1.53
C GLY A 138 -9.02 11.75 2.76
N THR A 139 -10.17 11.28 3.24
CA THR A 139 -10.89 11.88 4.38
C THR A 139 -10.11 11.80 5.70
N THR A 140 -9.47 10.66 5.98
CA THR A 140 -8.62 10.48 7.16
C THR A 140 -7.40 11.40 7.10
N SER A 141 -6.68 11.41 5.97
CA SER A 141 -5.50 12.25 5.78
C SER A 141 -5.83 13.74 5.89
N LYS A 142 -6.94 14.18 5.29
CA LYS A 142 -7.46 15.55 5.45
C LYS A 142 -7.70 15.91 6.92
N ARG A 143 -8.31 14.98 7.68
CA ARG A 143 -8.57 15.20 9.10
C ARG A 143 -7.28 15.27 9.93
N ILE A 144 -6.28 14.44 9.62
CA ILE A 144 -4.98 14.44 10.29
C ILE A 144 -4.26 15.78 10.04
N VAL A 145 -4.20 16.23 8.79
CA VAL A 145 -3.58 17.51 8.43
C VAL A 145 -4.27 18.67 9.16
N GLN A 146 -5.60 18.70 9.13
CA GLN A 146 -6.38 19.70 9.84
C GLN A 146 -6.09 19.70 11.35
N LEU A 147 -6.07 18.52 11.98
CA LEU A 147 -5.80 18.35 13.41
C LEU A 147 -4.41 18.88 13.80
N LEU A 148 -3.39 18.61 12.98
CA LEU A 148 -2.02 19.08 13.21
C LEU A 148 -1.91 20.60 13.04
N LYS A 149 -2.54 21.16 12.00
CA LYS A 149 -2.61 22.62 11.80
C LYS A 149 -3.36 23.32 12.94
N GLU A 150 -4.48 22.77 13.40
CA GLU A 150 -5.23 23.25 14.58
C GLU A 150 -4.39 23.19 15.88
N ALA A 151 -3.52 22.17 16.01
CA ALA A 151 -2.57 22.07 17.11
C ALA A 151 -1.39 23.05 16.99
N GLY A 152 -1.27 23.76 15.87
CA GLY A 152 -0.31 24.83 15.64
C GLY A 152 0.95 24.39 14.90
N ALA A 153 0.94 23.26 14.17
CA ALA A 153 2.02 22.93 13.24
C ALA A 153 2.22 24.06 12.21
N LYS A 154 3.47 24.38 11.90
CA LYS A 154 3.84 25.41 10.93
C LYS A 154 3.60 24.92 9.50
N GLU A 155 4.09 23.72 9.20
CA GLU A 155 3.93 23.05 7.91
C GLU A 155 3.66 21.56 8.16
N VAL A 156 2.85 20.94 7.29
CA VAL A 156 2.50 19.52 7.33
C VAL A 156 2.77 18.91 5.95
N HIS A 157 3.82 18.10 5.86
CA HIS A 157 4.23 17.40 4.64
C HIS A 157 3.82 15.93 4.73
N MET A 158 2.88 15.51 3.89
CA MET A 158 2.42 14.13 3.84
C MET A 158 3.38 13.30 2.98
N ARG A 159 3.75 12.13 3.47
CA ARG A 159 4.56 11.14 2.76
C ARG A 159 3.89 9.78 2.91
N ILE A 160 3.52 9.18 1.79
CA ILE A 160 2.73 7.95 1.77
C ILE A 160 3.62 6.79 1.36
N SER A 161 3.76 5.77 2.22
CA SER A 161 4.65 4.62 2.00
C SER A 161 4.07 3.56 1.06
N SER A 162 3.19 3.98 0.16
CA SER A 162 2.67 3.20 -0.96
C SER A 162 2.54 4.10 -2.18
N PRO A 163 2.47 3.54 -3.41
CA PRO A 163 2.02 4.28 -4.57
C PRO A 163 0.54 4.70 -4.45
N PRO A 164 0.07 5.62 -5.29
CA PRO A 164 -1.34 6.02 -5.30
C PRO A 164 -2.27 4.86 -5.66
N LEU A 165 -3.27 4.58 -4.83
CA LEU A 165 -4.27 3.53 -5.08
C LEU A 165 -5.30 4.03 -6.10
N LYS A 166 -5.23 3.51 -7.33
CA LYS A 166 -6.04 3.95 -8.47
C LYS A 166 -7.10 2.94 -8.89
N TYR A 167 -6.90 1.67 -8.54
CA TYR A 167 -7.74 0.58 -9.01
C TYR A 167 -8.30 -0.24 -7.83
N PRO A 168 -9.53 -0.79 -7.99
CA PRO A 168 -10.17 -1.61 -6.96
C PRO A 168 -9.46 -2.96 -6.78
N CYS A 169 -9.85 -3.70 -5.74
CA CYS A 169 -9.37 -5.05 -5.49
C CYS A 169 -10.51 -6.06 -5.66
N PHE A 170 -10.22 -7.15 -6.37
CA PHE A 170 -11.13 -8.29 -6.56
C PHE A 170 -10.68 -9.54 -5.78
N TYR A 171 -9.66 -9.41 -4.92
CA TYR A 171 -8.99 -10.52 -4.23
C TYR A 171 -9.21 -10.54 -2.72
N GLY A 172 -10.31 -9.94 -2.24
CA GLY A 172 -10.74 -10.02 -0.84
C GLY A 172 -10.46 -8.78 0.04
N ILE A 173 -9.86 -7.72 -0.51
CA ILE A 173 -9.77 -6.43 0.17
C ILE A 173 -10.98 -5.56 -0.17
N ASP A 174 -11.61 -4.95 0.83
CA ASP A 174 -12.81 -4.09 0.71
C ASP A 174 -12.48 -2.71 0.09
N ILE A 175 -12.06 -2.72 -1.17
CA ILE A 175 -11.87 -1.57 -2.05
C ILE A 175 -12.53 -1.93 -3.37
N SER A 176 -13.86 -1.98 -3.36
CA SER A 176 -14.64 -2.59 -4.44
C SER A 176 -14.92 -1.65 -5.61
N THR A 177 -14.77 -0.32 -5.45
CA THR A 177 -15.08 0.62 -6.54
C THR A 177 -14.03 1.72 -6.72
N THR A 178 -13.70 1.98 -7.98
CA THR A 178 -12.85 3.09 -8.42
C THR A 178 -13.39 4.46 -7.98
N GLN A 179 -14.71 4.57 -7.77
CA GLN A 179 -15.34 5.83 -7.41
C GLN A 179 -14.93 6.35 -6.03
N GLU A 180 -14.58 5.44 -5.11
CA GLU A 180 -14.14 5.78 -3.77
C GLU A 180 -12.66 6.17 -3.71
N LEU A 181 -11.88 5.80 -4.72
CA LEU A 181 -10.44 6.03 -4.77
C LEU A 181 -10.15 7.47 -5.20
N ILE A 182 -9.58 8.25 -4.29
CA ILE A 182 -9.26 9.65 -4.58
C ILE A 182 -8.23 9.78 -5.71
N ALA A 183 -7.23 8.89 -5.73
CA ALA A 183 -6.18 8.90 -6.75
C ALA A 183 -6.61 8.37 -8.11
N ALA A 184 -7.79 7.74 -8.22
CA ALA A 184 -8.38 7.40 -9.51
C ALA A 184 -8.95 8.62 -10.25
N LYS A 185 -9.22 9.72 -9.52
CA LYS A 185 -9.90 10.92 -10.06
C LYS A 185 -9.07 12.19 -9.94
N LYS A 186 -7.98 12.16 -9.17
CA LYS A 186 -7.19 13.32 -8.82
C LYS A 186 -5.71 13.04 -9.02
N SER A 187 -5.02 14.01 -9.60
CA SER A 187 -3.56 14.11 -9.57
C SER A 187 -3.05 14.27 -8.14
N VAL A 188 -1.75 14.03 -7.92
CA VAL A 188 -1.11 14.21 -6.61
C VAL A 188 -1.32 15.63 -6.07
N GLU A 189 -1.24 16.64 -6.94
CA GLU A 189 -1.44 18.03 -6.56
C GLU A 189 -2.88 18.31 -6.11
N GLU A 190 -3.87 17.80 -6.84
CA GLU A 190 -5.28 17.92 -6.43
C GLU A 190 -5.59 17.16 -5.12
N ILE A 191 -4.89 16.03 -4.86
CA ILE A 191 -4.99 15.33 -3.57
C ILE A 191 -4.38 16.18 -2.46
N ARG A 192 -3.19 16.77 -2.70
CA ARG A 192 -2.50 17.66 -1.74
C ARG A 192 -3.42 18.82 -1.33
N GLU A 193 -4.03 19.49 -2.31
CA GLU A 193 -5.00 20.56 -2.09
C GLU A 193 -6.21 20.07 -1.31
N TYR A 194 -6.78 18.92 -1.70
CA TYR A 194 -7.95 18.35 -1.05
C TYR A 194 -7.73 18.06 0.44
N ILE A 195 -6.57 17.50 0.79
CA ILE A 195 -6.21 17.19 2.18
C ILE A 195 -5.66 18.40 2.95
N GLY A 196 -5.30 19.48 2.25
CA GLY A 196 -4.79 20.73 2.83
C GLY A 196 -3.33 20.65 3.31
N ALA A 197 -2.55 19.69 2.79
CA ALA A 197 -1.13 19.52 3.14
C ALA A 197 -0.25 20.56 2.42
N ASP A 198 0.89 20.88 3.01
CA ASP A 198 1.86 21.81 2.42
C ASP A 198 2.67 21.14 1.31
N SER A 199 2.91 19.82 1.42
CA SER A 199 3.35 18.98 0.30
C SER A 199 2.82 17.56 0.45
N LEU A 200 2.73 16.82 -0.65
CA LEU A 200 2.36 15.41 -0.68
C LEU A 200 3.27 14.67 -1.65
N ALA A 201 3.79 13.53 -1.22
CA ALA A 201 4.46 12.58 -2.11
C ALA A 201 4.09 11.14 -1.74
N PHE A 202 4.15 10.26 -2.72
CA PHE A 202 3.89 8.83 -2.62
C PHE A 202 5.17 8.07 -2.96
N LEU A 203 5.37 6.92 -2.35
CA LEU A 203 6.43 5.99 -2.75
C LEU A 203 6.19 5.54 -4.19
N SER A 204 7.25 5.48 -5.00
CA SER A 204 7.17 4.95 -6.35
C SER A 204 6.79 3.45 -6.36
N LEU A 205 6.24 2.97 -7.48
CA LEU A 205 5.93 1.53 -7.62
C LEU A 205 7.20 0.68 -7.56
N ASP A 206 8.27 1.12 -8.22
CA ASP A 206 9.57 0.43 -8.17
C ASP A 206 10.15 0.48 -6.76
N GLY A 207 10.06 1.63 -6.08
CA GLY A 207 10.46 1.79 -4.69
C GLY A 207 9.70 0.86 -3.75
N LEU A 208 8.41 0.61 -3.99
CA LEU A 208 7.62 -0.38 -3.25
C LEU A 208 8.16 -1.81 -3.48
N ILE A 209 8.32 -2.21 -4.75
CA ILE A 209 8.75 -3.57 -5.13
C ILE A 209 10.15 -3.85 -4.57
N GLU A 210 11.10 -2.93 -4.77
CA GLU A 210 12.47 -3.03 -4.26
C GLU A 210 12.50 -3.06 -2.72
N SER A 211 11.66 -2.26 -2.06
CA SER A 211 11.60 -2.24 -0.59
C SER A 211 11.03 -3.52 -0.01
N ILE A 212 10.06 -4.16 -0.66
CA ILE A 212 9.57 -5.47 -0.20
C ILE A 212 10.67 -6.51 -0.41
N GLY A 213 11.27 -6.55 -1.61
CA GLY A 213 12.44 -7.39 -1.87
C GLY A 213 12.11 -8.88 -1.86
N LEU A 214 10.96 -9.27 -2.41
CA LEU A 214 10.56 -10.68 -2.53
C LEU A 214 11.39 -11.43 -3.61
N HIS A 215 11.80 -10.73 -4.67
CA HIS A 215 12.70 -11.19 -5.73
C HIS A 215 12.36 -12.57 -6.34
N ALA A 216 11.08 -12.95 -6.38
CA ALA A 216 10.67 -14.16 -7.06
C ALA A 216 10.78 -14.00 -8.59
N ASP A 217 11.01 -15.10 -9.30
CA ASP A 217 10.95 -15.16 -10.77
C ASP A 217 9.49 -15.09 -11.24
N ALA A 218 8.91 -13.90 -11.11
CA ALA A 218 7.54 -13.58 -11.45
C ALA A 218 7.40 -12.05 -11.67
N PRO A 219 6.37 -11.59 -12.39
CA PRO A 219 6.08 -10.17 -12.54
C PRO A 219 6.12 -9.44 -11.19
N TYR A 220 6.74 -8.26 -11.19
CA TYR A 220 6.86 -7.40 -10.00
C TYR A 220 7.51 -8.09 -8.80
N GLY A 221 8.42 -9.05 -9.04
CA GLY A 221 9.10 -9.81 -7.99
C GLY A 221 8.16 -10.77 -7.24
N GLY A 222 7.03 -11.13 -7.85
CA GLY A 222 6.01 -11.99 -7.27
C GLY A 222 4.92 -11.24 -6.52
N LEU A 223 4.75 -9.93 -6.72
CA LEU A 223 3.76 -9.09 -6.06
C LEU A 223 2.55 -8.80 -6.97
N CYS A 224 1.36 -8.87 -6.39
CA CYS A 224 0.16 -8.26 -6.95
C CYS A 224 0.19 -6.76 -6.65
N VAL A 225 0.33 -5.96 -7.70
CA VAL A 225 0.40 -4.48 -7.66
C VAL A 225 -0.77 -3.82 -8.39
N ALA A 226 -1.82 -4.59 -8.69
CA ALA A 226 -3.00 -4.15 -9.44
C ALA A 226 -3.63 -2.88 -8.89
N TYR A 227 -3.60 -2.67 -7.56
CA TYR A 227 -4.03 -1.45 -6.87
C TYR A 227 -3.49 -0.16 -7.49
N PHE A 228 -2.27 -0.21 -8.05
CA PHE A 228 -1.49 0.95 -8.48
C PHE A 228 -1.43 1.10 -10.00
N ASN A 229 -1.35 -0.01 -10.73
CA ASN A 229 -1.13 -0.03 -12.18
C ASN A 229 -2.26 -0.70 -12.99
N GLY A 230 -3.22 -1.36 -12.32
CA GLY A 230 -4.33 -2.04 -12.96
C GLY A 230 -3.96 -3.34 -13.67
N ASP A 231 -2.74 -3.87 -13.47
CA ASP A 231 -2.31 -5.17 -13.98
C ASP A 231 -2.77 -6.28 -13.03
N TYR A 232 -3.90 -6.92 -13.35
CA TYR A 232 -4.49 -7.97 -12.53
C TYR A 232 -3.85 -9.33 -12.85
N PRO A 233 -3.42 -10.09 -11.83
CA PRO A 233 -2.81 -11.40 -12.04
C PRO A 233 -3.78 -12.50 -12.49
N THR A 234 -5.08 -12.20 -12.64
CA THR A 234 -6.11 -13.14 -13.11
C THR A 234 -7.07 -12.43 -14.07
N ALA A 235 -7.83 -13.21 -14.84
CA ALA A 235 -9.05 -12.71 -15.48
C ALA A 235 -10.01 -12.11 -14.43
N LEU A 236 -10.74 -11.08 -14.83
CA LEU A 236 -11.77 -10.45 -13.99
C LEU A 236 -13.18 -10.96 -14.31
N ASP A 237 -13.37 -11.70 -15.40
CA ASP A 237 -14.62 -12.33 -15.81
C ASP A 237 -15.86 -11.41 -15.64
N ASP A 238 -16.77 -11.76 -14.73
CA ASP A 238 -18.01 -11.03 -14.47
C ASP A 238 -17.79 -9.61 -13.93
N TYR A 239 -16.63 -9.33 -13.31
CA TYR A 239 -16.24 -8.00 -12.84
C TYR A 239 -15.69 -7.09 -13.94
N GLU A 240 -15.20 -7.65 -15.06
CA GLU A 240 -14.47 -6.88 -16.08
C GLU A 240 -15.30 -5.71 -16.64
N LYS A 241 -16.56 -5.98 -16.99
CA LYS A 241 -17.44 -4.99 -17.61
C LYS A 241 -17.64 -3.78 -16.69
N ASP A 242 -17.93 -4.02 -15.43
CA ASP A 242 -18.18 -2.96 -14.45
C ASP A 242 -16.89 -2.23 -14.06
N PHE A 243 -15.78 -2.96 -13.97
CA PHE A 243 -14.45 -2.38 -13.79
C PHE A 243 -14.13 -1.40 -14.93
N LEU A 244 -14.21 -1.83 -16.19
CA LEU A 244 -13.96 -0.98 -17.35
C LEU A 244 -14.89 0.25 -17.36
N ASN A 245 -16.18 0.05 -17.05
CA ASN A 245 -17.15 1.15 -16.94
C ASN A 245 -16.78 2.18 -15.87
N SER A 246 -16.08 1.77 -14.81
CA SER A 246 -15.65 2.65 -13.72
C SER A 246 -14.43 3.52 -14.05
N LEU A 247 -13.65 3.18 -15.08
CA LEU A 247 -12.41 3.87 -15.44
C LEU A 247 -12.63 5.10 -16.31
N SER A 248 -11.77 6.10 -16.14
CA SER A 248 -11.70 7.23 -17.07
C SER A 248 -11.21 6.75 -18.46
N PRO A 249 -11.57 7.44 -19.56
CA PRO A 249 -11.06 7.10 -20.89
C PRO A 249 -9.53 7.06 -20.97
N GLN A 250 -8.84 7.92 -20.20
CA GLN A 250 -7.38 7.96 -20.16
C GLN A 250 -6.79 6.75 -19.43
N ASP A 251 -7.42 6.31 -18.34
CA ASP A 251 -6.93 5.16 -17.57
C ASP A 251 -7.15 3.85 -18.31
N ARG A 252 -8.22 3.74 -19.11
CA ARG A 252 -8.46 2.57 -19.98
C ARG A 252 -7.35 2.34 -21.00
N VAL A 253 -6.72 3.40 -21.50
CA VAL A 253 -5.63 3.33 -22.48
C VAL A 253 -4.28 3.03 -21.81
N LYS A 254 -4.16 3.36 -20.52
CA LYS A 254 -2.94 3.17 -19.72
C LYS A 254 -2.87 1.83 -19.01
N LEU A 255 -3.99 1.13 -18.87
CA LEU A 255 -3.94 -0.25 -18.48
C LEU A 255 -2.95 -0.94 -19.42
N PRO A 256 -1.96 -1.70 -18.91
CA PRO A 256 -1.34 -2.70 -19.77
C PRO A 256 -2.54 -3.43 -20.38
N GLY A 257 -2.62 -3.51 -21.70
CA GLY A 257 -3.78 -4.15 -22.32
C GLY A 257 -4.04 -5.45 -21.58
N TYR A 258 -5.29 -5.88 -21.44
CA TYR A 258 -5.53 -7.32 -21.26
C TYR A 258 -4.89 -7.98 -22.48
N ASN A 259 -3.57 -8.27 -22.46
CA ASN A 259 -2.69 -8.13 -23.63
C ASN A 259 -3.35 -8.70 -24.89
N GLY A 260 -3.89 -7.78 -25.71
CA GLY A 260 -5.11 -8.00 -26.49
C GLY A 260 -5.31 -9.42 -27.04
N LYS A 261 -6.27 -10.15 -26.48
CA LYS A 261 -7.33 -10.94 -27.16
C LYS A 261 -7.83 -12.12 -26.34
N GLU A 262 -7.03 -12.65 -25.42
CA GLU A 262 -7.38 -13.70 -24.48
C GLU A 262 -6.54 -13.49 -23.22
N THR A 263 -7.17 -13.56 -22.06
CA THR A 263 -6.48 -13.71 -20.78
C THR A 263 -5.51 -14.90 -20.88
N LEU A 264 -4.29 -14.78 -20.36
CA LEU A 264 -3.39 -15.93 -20.13
C LEU A 264 -3.90 -16.81 -18.98
N TYR A 265 -5.17 -16.70 -18.63
CA TYR A 265 -5.86 -17.54 -17.68
C TYR A 265 -7.18 -18.00 -18.29
N GLU A 266 -7.39 -19.31 -18.38
CA GLU A 266 -8.71 -19.88 -18.68
C GLU A 266 -9.39 -20.19 -17.33
N GLY A 267 -10.30 -19.30 -16.90
CA GLY A 267 -10.79 -19.29 -15.52
C GLY A 267 -9.68 -18.93 -14.51
N THR A 268 -9.35 -19.83 -13.58
CA THR A 268 -8.27 -19.62 -12.58
C THR A 268 -6.91 -20.21 -12.99
N GLU A 269 -6.77 -20.78 -14.18
CA GLU A 269 -5.58 -21.53 -14.59
C GLU A 269 -4.72 -20.77 -15.60
N TYR A 270 -3.41 -20.62 -15.33
CA TYR A 270 -2.47 -19.88 -16.19
C TYR A 270 -2.11 -20.66 -17.47
N THR A 271 -2.44 -20.08 -18.63
CA THR A 271 -2.14 -20.57 -19.97
C THR A 271 -0.96 -19.78 -20.56
N LYS A 272 0.26 -20.29 -20.39
CA LYS A 272 1.45 -19.71 -21.05
C LYS A 272 1.37 -19.91 -22.58
N PRO A 273 1.75 -18.92 -23.43
CA PRO A 273 1.85 -19.16 -24.87
C PRO A 273 2.99 -20.15 -25.18
N ARG A 274 2.73 -21.14 -26.04
CA ARG A 274 3.78 -21.98 -26.61
C ARG A 274 4.62 -21.16 -27.59
N GLY A 275 5.81 -20.76 -27.15
CA GLY A 275 6.92 -20.41 -28.04
C GLY A 275 7.29 -18.93 -28.05
N GLU A 276 8.31 -18.58 -27.27
CA GLU A 276 9.41 -17.73 -27.73
C GLU A 276 10.59 -18.02 -26.80
N HIS A 277 11.60 -18.70 -27.35
CA HIS A 277 12.88 -18.91 -26.70
C HIS A 277 13.60 -17.55 -26.62
N ALA A 278 13.74 -16.99 -25.42
CA ALA A 278 14.89 -16.15 -25.14
C ALA A 278 16.08 -17.08 -24.89
N SER A 279 16.88 -17.26 -25.94
CA SER A 279 18.20 -17.88 -25.85
C SER A 279 19.12 -17.02 -24.98
N THR A 280 19.48 -17.53 -23.81
CA THR A 280 20.78 -17.24 -23.19
C THR A 280 21.29 -18.54 -22.53
N GLU A 281 22.53 -18.86 -22.84
CA GLU A 281 23.24 -20.08 -22.45
C GLU A 281 23.31 -20.26 -20.92
N PRO A 282 23.36 -21.51 -20.42
CA PRO A 282 23.56 -21.76 -19.00
C PRO A 282 25.00 -21.39 -18.62
N THR A 283 25.16 -20.38 -17.78
CA THR A 283 26.41 -20.22 -17.03
C THR A 283 26.36 -21.19 -15.84
N ASP A 284 27.22 -22.19 -15.90
CA ASP A 284 27.51 -23.11 -14.81
C ASP A 284 27.91 -22.32 -13.55
N TYR A 285 27.03 -22.27 -12.55
CA TYR A 285 27.41 -22.00 -11.17
C TYR A 285 27.38 -23.31 -10.40
N CYS A 286 28.53 -23.99 -10.41
CA CYS A 286 28.86 -25.02 -9.43
C CYS A 286 28.81 -24.41 -8.02
N ILE A 287 27.91 -24.90 -7.18
CA ILE A 287 27.98 -24.73 -5.73
C ILE A 287 28.92 -25.83 -5.21
N PRO A 288 30.08 -25.50 -4.57
CA PRO A 288 30.85 -26.50 -3.86
C PRO A 288 30.13 -26.82 -2.55
N ASN A 289 29.75 -28.09 -2.38
CA ASN A 289 29.44 -28.66 -1.09
C ASN A 289 30.72 -28.76 -0.25
N THR A 290 30.83 -27.95 0.80
CA THR A 290 31.33 -28.31 2.15
C THR A 290 31.01 -27.19 3.12
#